data_AF-X1FND3-F1
#
_entry.id   AF-X1FND3-F1
#
_cell.length_a   1.000
_cell.length_b   1.000
_cell.length_c   1.000
_cell.angle_alpha   90.00
_cell.angle_beta   90.00
_cell.angle_gamma   90.00
#
_symmetry.space_group_name_H-M   'P 1'
#
loop_
_entity.id
_entity.type
_entity.pdbx_description
1 polymer ?
#
loop_
_entity_poly.entity_id
_entity_poly.type
_entity_poly.pdbx_seq_one_letter_code
_entity_poly.pdbx_strand_id
1 'polypeptide(L)' 'MEKKYNSREKMLIALENKESNYIPCSFMIFSALAEKCKDQFEFIERQLELGLDAKVEPPFL' A
#
# COMPACT_ATOMS: atom_id res chain seq x y z
N MET A 1 -12.44 -19.82 -5.91
CA MET A 1 -11.68 -18.62 -6.29
C MET A 1 -10.98 -18.11 -5.05
N GLU A 2 -9.68 -17.89 -5.12
CA GLU A 2 -8.91 -17.35 -4.00
C GLU A 2 -9.35 -15.91 -3.71
N LYS A 3 -9.55 -15.56 -2.44
CA LYS A 3 -10.00 -14.22 -2.05
C LYS A 3 -8.85 -13.24 -2.28
N LYS A 4 -9.05 -12.27 -3.18
CA LYS A 4 -8.06 -11.22 -3.44
C LYS A 4 -8.18 -10.13 -2.38
N TYR A 5 -7.19 -10.05 -1.49
CA TYR A 5 -7.10 -8.99 -0.48
C TYR A 5 -6.52 -7.70 -1.06
N ASN A 6 -7.04 -6.55 -0.64
CA ASN A 6 -6.43 -5.25 -0.93
C ASN A 6 -5.27 -4.94 0.04
N SER A 7 -4.50 -3.88 -0.24
CA SER A 7 -3.33 -3.47 0.55
C SER A 7 -3.61 -3.34 2.05
N ARG A 8 -4.77 -2.76 2.40
CA ARG A 8 -5.19 -2.59 3.80
C ARG A 8 -5.47 -3.93 4.46
N GLU A 9 -6.21 -4.81 3.79
CA GLU A 9 -6.56 -6.12 4.33
C GLU A 9 -5.32 -6.99 4.56
N LYS A 10 -4.39 -7.00 3.59
CA LYS A 10 -3.11 -7.71 3.72
C LYS A 10 -2.31 -7.22 4.92
N MET A 11 -2.22 -5.90 5.10
CA MET A 11 -1.53 -5.29 6.23
C MET A 11 -2.16 -5.69 7.56
N LEU A 12 -3.50 -5.63 7.67
CA LEU A 12 -4.20 -6.00 8.90
C LEU A 12 -4.03 -7.48 9.25
N ILE A 13 -4.11 -8.39 8.27
CA ILE A 13 -3.88 -9.83 8.47
C ILE A 13 -2.48 -10.06 9.06
N ALA A 14 -1.46 -9.40 8.50
CA ALA A 14 -0.09 -9.51 8.99
C ALA A 14 0.08 -8.95 10.41
N LEU A 15 -0.49 -7.77 10.70
CA LEU A 15 -0.44 -7.15 12.02
C LEU A 15 -1.19 -7.94 13.10
N GLU A 16 -2.27 -8.63 12.72
CA GLU A 16 -3.04 -9.51 13.60
C GLU A 16 -2.41 -10.91 13.75
N ASN A 17 -1.24 -11.16 13.15
CA ASN A 17 -0.56 -12.45 13.14
C ASN A 17 -1.46 -13.61 12.68
N LYS A 18 -2.29 -13.34 11.66
CA LYS A 18 -3.14 -14.34 11.01
C LYS A 18 -2.39 -15.05 9.89
N GLU A 19 -2.80 -16.27 9.60
CA GLU A 19 -2.28 -17.02 8.46
C GLU A 19 -2.54 -16.27 7.15
N SER A 20 -1.49 -16.11 6.34
CA SER A 20 -1.53 -15.39 5.07
C SER A 20 -0.55 -16.03 4.09
N ASN A 21 -0.98 -16.19 2.84
CA ASN A 21 -0.12 -16.60 1.73
C ASN A 21 0.65 -15.42 1.09
N TYR A 22 0.54 -14.23 1.68
CA TYR A 22 1.11 -13.00 1.15
C TYR A 22 1.68 -12.13 2.27
N ILE A 23 2.90 -11.63 2.06
CA ILE A 23 3.58 -10.71 2.99
C ILE A 23 3.41 -9.28 2.44
N PRO A 24 2.76 -8.36 3.16
CA PRO A 24 2.60 -6.98 2.71
C PRO A 24 3.95 -6.26 2.62
N CYS A 25 4.15 -5.52 1.53
CA CYS A 25 5.35 -4.73 1.31
C CYS A 25 4.97 -3.26 1.09
N SER A 26 5.31 -2.39 2.04
CA SER A 26 4.97 -0.97 1.99
C SER A 26 6.14 -0.12 2.49
N PHE A 27 6.34 1.04 1.87
CA PHE A 27 7.37 2.00 2.25
C PHE A 27 6.72 3.22 2.89
N MET A 28 6.95 3.42 4.19
CA MET A 28 6.39 4.57 4.92
C MET A 28 7.02 5.89 4.48
N ILE A 29 8.28 5.86 4.04
CA ILE A 29 9.05 7.02 3.58
C ILE A 29 9.48 6.75 2.13
N PHE A 30 8.65 7.20 1.17
CA PHE A 30 8.91 7.03 -0.26
C PHE A 30 8.89 8.37 -1.01
N SER A 31 9.59 9.36 -0.46
CA SER A 31 9.61 10.74 -0.98
C SER A 31 10.07 10.82 -2.43
N ALA A 32 11.07 10.02 -2.83
CA ALA A 32 11.58 10.01 -4.20
C ALA A 32 10.53 9.63 -5.26
N LEU A 33 9.51 8.84 -4.89
CA LEU A 33 8.38 8.57 -5.77
C LEU A 33 7.31 9.66 -5.64
N ALA A 34 7.02 10.12 -4.42
CA ALA A 34 6.04 11.17 -4.16
C ALA A 34 6.38 12.48 -4.90
N GLU A 35 7.64 12.89 -4.90
CA GLU A 35 8.15 14.08 -5.60
C GLU A 35 7.97 14.04 -7.12
N LYS A 36 7.76 12.86 -7.69
CA LYS A 36 7.51 12.66 -9.14
C LYS A 36 6.04 12.58 -9.50
N CYS A 37 5.15 12.56 -8.51
CA CYS A 37 3.71 12.42 -8.71
C CYS A 37 3.04 13.78 -8.60
N LYS A 38 2.02 14.03 -9.43
CA LYS A 38 1.28 15.30 -9.41
C LYS A 38 0.40 15.45 -8.17
N ASP A 39 -0.09 14.33 -7.63
CA ASP A 39 -1.02 14.25 -6.53
C ASP A 39 -0.92 12.90 -5.82
N GLN A 40 -1.69 12.75 -4.74
CA GLN A 40 -1.72 11.53 -3.97
C GLN A 40 -2.30 10.34 -4.74
N PHE A 41 -3.23 10.57 -5.68
CA PHE A 41 -3.83 9.49 -6.46
C PHE A 41 -2.77 8.86 -7.37
N GLU A 42 -2.02 9.67 -8.10
CA GLU A 42 -0.89 9.18 -8.90
C GLU A 42 0.14 8.47 -8.00
N PHE A 43 0.45 9.02 -6.83
CA PHE A 43 1.37 8.36 -5.90
C PHE A 43 0.89 6.98 -5.46
N ILE A 44 -0.41 6.78 -5.25
CA ILE A 44 -1.00 5.47 -4.93
C ILE A 44 -0.92 4.54 -6.14
N GLU A 45 -1.31 5.00 -7.33
CA GLU A 45 -1.28 4.20 -8.56
C GLU A 45 0.14 3.69 -8.85
N ARG A 46 1.14 4.57 -8.76
CA ARG A 46 2.55 4.20 -8.97
C ARG A 46 3.07 3.20 -7.96
N GLN A 47 2.65 3.28 -6.69
CA GLN A 47 3.00 2.26 -5.69
C GLN A 47 2.44 0.89 -6.09
N LEU A 48 1.18 0.84 -6.53
CA LEU A 48 0.52 -0.41 -6.97
C LEU A 48 1.17 -0.98 -8.24
N GLU A 49 1.56 -0.14 -9.19
CA GLU A 49 2.30 -0.54 -10.40
C GLU A 49 3.66 -1.19 -10.07
N LEU A 50 4.31 -0.75 -9.00
CA LEU A 50 5.55 -1.35 -8.48
C LEU A 50 5.31 -2.67 -7.71
N GLY A 51 4.07 -3.11 -7.57
CA GLY A 51 3.70 -4.30 -6.79
C GLY A 51 3.72 -4.06 -5.28
N LEU A 52 3.73 -2.81 -4.83
CA LEU A 52 3.73 -2.46 -3.41
C LEU A 52 2.31 -2.35 -2.86
N ASP A 53 2.16 -2.62 -1.57
CA ASP A 53 0.95 -2.32 -0.82
C ASP A 53 0.96 -0.82 -0.46
N ALA A 54 0.10 -0.07 -1.16
CA ALA A 54 0.05 1.39 -1.10
C ALA A 54 -0.12 1.94 0.33
N LYS A 55 0.67 2.97 0.63
CA LYS A 55 0.52 3.84 1.80
C LYS A 55 -0.22 5.12 1.39
N VAL A 56 -1.20 5.51 2.21
CA VAL A 56 -2.08 6.66 1.99
C VAL A 56 -1.96 7.60 3.19
N GLU A 57 -1.66 8.88 2.93
CA GLU A 57 -1.78 9.98 3.90
C GLU A 57 -3.07 10.76 3.64
N PRO A 58 -4.15 10.52 4.38
CA PRO A 58 -5.35 11.32 4.19
C PRO A 58 -5.02 12.81 4.42
N PRO A 59 -5.66 13.73 3.67
CA PRO A 59 -5.54 15.15 3.97
C PRO A 59 -5.87 15.39 5.45
N PHE A 60 -5.08 16.23 6.12
CA PHE A 60 -5.34 16.59 7.51
C PHE A 60 -6.79 17.07 7.64
N LEU A 61 -7.55 16.44 8.56
CA LEU A 61 -8.85 16.94 9.02
C LEU A 61 -8.64 18.19 9.89
#